data_AF-Q9CIR8-F1
#
_entry.id   AF-Q9CIR8-F1
#
_cell.length_a   1.000
_cell.length_b   1.000
_cell.length_c   1.000
_cell.angle_alpha   90.00
_cell.angle_beta   90.00
_cell.angle_gamma   90.00
#
_symmetry.space_group_name_H-M   'P 1'
#
loop_
_entity.id
_entity.type
_entity.pdbx_description
1 polymer ?
#
loop_
_entity_poly.entity_id
_entity_poly.type
_entity_poly.pdbx_seq_one_letter_code
_entity_poly.pdbx_strand_id
1 'polypeptide(L)' 'MAGTTIVTYSSNHNGSINFYKDPNHYQDERYLKDSAWVKEESRKLLDSSQTLAIPTSFDEQAAQIISKIEIK' A
#
# COMPACT_ATOMS: atom_id res chain seq x y z
N MET A 1 -7.01 22.41 -0.41
CA MET A 1 -6.63 21.46 -1.48
C MET A 1 -6.81 20.07 -0.94
N ALA A 2 -7.69 19.25 -1.53
CA ALA A 2 -7.81 17.84 -1.13
C ALA A 2 -6.59 17.10 -1.69
N GLY A 3 -5.65 16.72 -0.82
CA GLY A 3 -4.47 15.95 -1.22
C GLY A 3 -4.88 14.51 -1.49
N THR A 4 -4.63 14.01 -2.70
CA THR A 4 -4.79 12.58 -3.00
C THR A 4 -3.76 11.80 -2.19
N THR A 5 -4.23 10.91 -1.32
CA THR A 5 -3.35 9.97 -0.59
C THR A 5 -3.25 8.70 -1.41
N ILE A 6 -2.04 8.37 -1.85
CA ILE A 6 -1.73 7.12 -2.55
C ILE A 6 -1.07 6.18 -1.54
N VAL A 7 -1.46 4.92 -1.56
CA VAL A 7 -0.93 3.90 -0.65
C VAL A 7 -0.61 2.64 -1.45
N THR A 8 0.49 2.00 -1.10
CA THR A 8 0.84 0.69 -1.63
C THR A 8 0.61 -0.36 -0.54
N TYR A 9 -0.04 -1.46 -0.94
CA TYR A 9 -0.25 -2.63 -0.09
C TYR A 9 0.30 -3.89 -0.75
N SER A 10 0.85 -4.80 0.05
CA SER A 10 1.20 -6.16 -0.39
C SER A 10 0.75 -7.20 0.63
N SER A 11 0.18 -8.30 0.14
CA SER A 11 -0.25 -9.41 1.00
C SER A 11 0.94 -10.25 1.41
N ASN A 12 1.04 -10.56 2.70
CA ASN A 12 2.03 -11.51 3.22
C ASN A 12 1.52 -12.96 3.20
N HIS A 13 0.30 -13.21 2.70
CA HIS A 13 -0.35 -14.53 2.63
C HIS A 13 -0.48 -15.29 3.97
N ASN A 14 -0.30 -14.60 5.10
CA ASN A 14 -0.35 -15.16 6.44
C ASN A 14 -1.34 -14.41 7.36
N GLY A 15 -2.32 -13.72 6.77
CA GLY A 15 -3.26 -12.88 7.51
C GLY A 15 -2.72 -11.50 7.89
N SER A 16 -1.60 -11.07 7.31
CA SER A 16 -1.09 -9.69 7.42
C SER A 16 -0.81 -9.07 6.06
N ILE A 17 -0.74 -7.74 6.04
CA ILE A 17 -0.30 -6.95 4.90
C ILE A 17 0.89 -6.08 5.29
N ASN A 18 1.76 -5.78 4.32
CA ASN A 18 2.67 -4.66 4.42
C ASN A 18 2.00 -3.44 3.80
N PHE A 19 2.19 -2.29 4.45
CA PHE A 19 1.54 -1.04 4.12
C PHE A 19 2.56 0.10 4.22
N TYR A 20 2.62 0.92 3.18
CA TYR A 20 3.28 2.22 3.25
C TYR A 20 2.48 3.27 2.48
N LYS A 21 2.59 4.51 2.93
CA LYS A 21 2.08 5.65 2.17
C LYS A 21 3.04 5.93 1.05
N ASP A 22 2.52 6.14 -0.16
CA ASP A 22 3.31 6.68 -1.26
C ASP A 22 3.28 8.19 -1.15
N PRO A 23 4.42 8.84 -0.83
CA PRO A 23 4.57 10.24 -1.12
C PRO A 23 4.30 10.52 -2.59
N ASN A 24 4.01 11.77 -2.91
CA ASN A 24 3.81 12.20 -4.29
C ASN A 24 5.16 12.28 -5.07
N HIS A 25 6.09 11.37 -4.81
CA HIS A 25 6.71 10.55 -5.85
C HIS A 25 7.30 11.31 -7.03
N TYR A 26 6.59 11.20 -8.13
CA TYR A 26 7.18 11.28 -9.45
C TYR A 26 7.25 12.71 -10.01
N GLN A 27 7.21 13.72 -9.15
CA GLN A 27 7.22 15.13 -9.57
C GLN A 27 8.60 15.81 -9.44
N ASP A 28 9.59 15.17 -8.83
CA ASP A 28 10.94 15.72 -8.67
C ASP A 28 11.89 15.25 -9.79
N GLU A 29 12.58 16.19 -10.46
CA GLU A 29 13.50 15.87 -11.57
C GLU A 29 14.67 14.95 -11.17
N ARG A 30 15.01 14.90 -9.87
CA ARG A 30 16.06 13.99 -9.37
C ARG A 30 15.74 12.53 -9.63
N TYR A 31 14.46 12.16 -9.73
CA TYR A 31 14.07 10.81 -10.13
C TYR A 31 14.56 10.38 -11.51
N LEU A 32 14.81 11.35 -12.40
CA LEU A 32 15.30 11.09 -13.76
C LEU A 32 16.83 11.23 -13.86
N LYS A 33 17.45 11.95 -12.93
CA LYS A 33 18.84 12.44 -13.07
C LYS A 33 19.81 11.90 -12.02
N ASP A 34 19.33 11.41 -10.88
CA ASP A 34 20.17 10.96 -9.76
C ASP A 34 19.72 9.58 -9.24
N SER A 35 20.29 8.52 -9.81
CA SER A 35 19.95 7.15 -9.42
C SER A 35 20.40 6.78 -8.00
N ALA A 36 21.44 7.43 -7.46
CA ALA A 36 21.93 7.16 -6.12
C ALA A 36 20.95 7.71 -5.07
N TRP A 37 20.51 8.95 -5.26
CA TRP A 37 19.49 9.57 -4.40
C TRP A 37 18.17 8.81 -4.47
N VAL A 38 17.72 8.43 -5.67
CA VAL A 38 16.49 7.62 -5.84
C VAL A 38 16.56 6.32 -5.05
N LYS A 39 17.68 5.61 -5.11
CA LYS A 39 17.87 4.34 -4.39
C LYS A 39 17.77 4.53 -2.87
N GLU A 40 18.33 5.61 -2.34
CA GLU A 40 18.25 5.93 -0.91
C GLU A 40 16.81 6.28 -0.52
N GLU A 41 16.12 7.08 -1.32
CA GLU A 41 14.75 7.49 -1.03
C GLU A 41 13.76 6.32 -1.12
N SER A 42 13.94 5.44 -2.10
CA SER A 42 13.18 4.17 -2.16
C SER A 42 13.47 3.27 -0.96
N ARG A 43 14.70 3.27 -0.43
CA ARG A 43 15.02 2.50 0.78
C ARG A 43 14.28 3.04 1.99
N LYS A 44 14.30 4.36 2.22
CA LYS A 44 13.55 5.00 3.33
C LYS A 44 12.06 4.68 3.27
N LEU A 45 11.50 4.64 2.06
CA LEU A 45 10.09 4.29 1.85
C LEU A 45 9.79 2.86 2.29
N LEU A 46 10.60 1.89 1.84
CA LEU A 46 10.45 0.48 2.24
C LEU A 46 10.66 0.29 3.75
N ASP A 47 11.63 1.00 4.33
CA ASP A 47 11.92 0.92 5.77
C ASP A 47 10.79 1.55 6.61
N SER A 48 9.98 2.45 6.02
CA SER A 48 8.78 3.01 6.66
C SER A 48 7.56 2.08 6.59
N SER A 49 7.67 0.96 5.87
CA SER A 49 6.58 -0.01 5.72
C SER A 49 6.19 -0.59 7.07
N GLN A 50 4.89 -0.59 7.32
CA GLN A 50 4.28 -1.16 8.52
C GLN A 50 3.62 -2.48 8.15
N THR A 51 3.79 -3.49 9.00
CA THR A 51 3.02 -4.72 8.90
C THR A 51 1.75 -4.60 9.75
N LEU A 52 0.61 -4.77 9.11
CA LEU A 52 -0.70 -4.71 9.75
C LEU A 52 -1.37 -6.08 9.69
N ALA A 53 -1.90 -6.55 10.80
CA ALA A 53 -2.75 -7.73 10.82
C ALA A 53 -4.10 -7.41 10.16
N ILE A 54 -4.59 -8.32 9.32
CA ILE A 54 -5.92 -8.20 8.73
C ILE A 54 -6.93 -8.57 9.84
N PRO A 55 -7.80 -7.64 10.26
CA PRO A 55 -8.78 -7.94 11.30
C PRO A 55 -9.83 -8.91 10.76
N THR A 56 -10.11 -9.96 11.53
CA THR A 56 -11.23 -10.91 11.27
C THR A 56 -12.53 -10.49 11.95
N SER A 57 -12.56 -9.29 12.57
CA SER A 57 -13.74 -8.77 13.26
C SER A 57 -14.90 -8.40 12.32
N PHE A 58 -14.69 -8.49 11.01
CA PHE A 58 -15.67 -8.10 9.98
C PHE A 58 -16.06 -9.26 9.06
N ASP A 59 -15.79 -10.50 9.48
CA ASP A 59 -16.02 -11.70 8.66
C ASP A 59 -17.49 -11.83 8.21
N GLU A 60 -18.45 -11.47 9.06
CA GLU A 60 -19.87 -11.50 8.70
C GLU A 60 -20.22 -10.49 7.60
N GLN A 61 -19.72 -9.26 7.70
CA GLN A 61 -19.95 -8.23 6.68
C GLN A 61 -19.27 -8.61 5.36
N ALA A 62 -18.05 -9.15 5.43
CA ALA A 62 -17.34 -9.65 4.26
C ALA A 62 -18.13 -10.79 3.58
N ALA A 63 -18.63 -11.75 4.37
CA ALA A 63 -19.45 -12.86 3.86
C ALA A 63 -20.75 -12.37 3.19
N GLN A 64 -21.43 -11.35 3.75
CA GLN A 64 -22.62 -10.76 3.14
C GLN A 64 -22.36 -10.05 1.82
N ILE A 65 -21.18 -9.47 1.63
CA ILE A 65 -20.79 -8.84 0.35
C ILE A 65 -20.47 -9.93 -0.67
N ILE A 66 -19.68 -10.92 -0.27
CA ILE A 66 -19.27 -12.04 -1.14
C ILE A 66 -20.49 -12.82 -1.63
N SER A 67 -21.49 -13.05 -0.78
CA SER A 67 -22.72 -13.79 -1.15
C SER A 67 -23.55 -13.09 -2.23
N LYS A 68 -23.29 -11.79 -2.49
CA LYS A 68 -23.97 -11.01 -3.54
C LYS A 68 -23.20 -11.00 -4.86
N ILE A 69 -22.00 -11.56 -4.91
CA ILE A 69 -21.19 -11.63 -6.14
C ILE A 69 -21.62 -12.89 -6.92
N GLU A 70 -22.27 -12.70 -8.07
CA GLU A 70 -22.53 -13.77 -9.03
C GLU A 70 -21.37 -13.84 -10.05
N ILE A 71 -20.67 -14.97 -10.10
CA ILE A 71 -19.69 -15.26 -11.16
C ILE A 71 -20.42 -16.05 -12.24
N LYS A 72 -20.57 -15.46 -13.43
CA LYS A 72 -21.15 -16.11 -14.62
C LYS A 72 -20.07 -16.80 -15.45
#